data_AF-A0A7V9Q9T4-F1
#
_entry.id   AF-A0A7V9Q9T4-F1
#
_cell.length_a   1.000
_cell.length_b   1.000
_cell.length_c   1.000
_cell.angle_alpha   90.00
_cell.angle_beta   90.00
_cell.angle_gamma   90.00
#
_symmetry.space_group_name_H-M   'P 1'
#
loop_
_entity.id
_entity.type
_entity.pdbx_description
1 polymer ?
#
loop_
_entity_poly.entity_id
_entity_poly.type
_entity_poly.pdbx_seq_one_letter_code
_entity_poly.pdbx_strand_id
1 'polypeptide(L)'
;MKKRRITASNEAARAATETRFLDAAERLLVEIGYASITSRRLAEEAGVNLGLVHYYFGSMEELFVQVLERFTERLTVRQLAMYDSPRPYIEKWREAMRYMDDDRPYQKIWWELQAMAWNRPEYRPRLATVLDAWREAMRGAVGNAVARYRVDETGLSTDDWITLIVAFNEGIILERLSGIERGHDDLLAAIDSWLEQREAEARQREDSDAAM
;
A
#
# COMPACT_ATOMS: atom_id res chain seq x y z
N MET A 1 9.96 32.27 28.72
CA MET A 1 10.24 32.08 27.27
C MET A 1 11.44 31.18 26.97
N LYS A 2 12.57 31.26 27.71
CA LYS A 2 13.79 30.47 27.43
C LYS A 2 13.63 28.95 27.50
N LYS A 3 12.85 28.43 28.48
CA LYS A 3 12.61 26.99 28.69
C LYS A 3 11.80 26.33 27.55
N ARG A 4 10.78 27.03 27.02
CA ARG A 4 9.95 26.59 25.88
C ARG A 4 10.75 26.47 24.58
N ARG A 5 11.76 27.33 24.39
CA ARG A 5 12.61 27.33 23.18
C ARG A 5 13.64 26.19 23.16
N ILE A 6 14.11 25.74 24.32
CA ILE A 6 15.04 24.62 24.47
C ILE A 6 14.32 23.28 24.27
N THR A 7 13.12 23.12 24.81
CA THR A 7 12.28 21.91 24.61
C THR A 7 11.95 21.71 23.14
N ALA A 8 11.48 22.75 22.44
CA ALA A 8 11.18 22.67 21.00
C ALA A 8 12.42 22.37 20.14
N SER A 9 13.61 22.87 20.53
CA SER A 9 14.87 22.57 19.85
C SER A 9 15.31 21.11 20.03
N ASN A 10 15.07 20.53 21.21
CA ASN A 10 15.39 19.12 21.48
C ASN A 10 14.39 18.18 20.80
N GLU A 11 13.11 18.54 20.76
CA GLU A 11 12.07 17.79 20.01
C GLU A 11 12.38 17.78 18.51
N ALA A 12 12.76 18.93 17.94
CA ALA A 12 13.16 19.00 16.53
C ALA A 12 14.40 18.15 16.22
N ALA A 13 15.41 18.16 17.10
CA ALA A 13 16.61 17.33 16.93
C ALA A 13 16.30 15.82 17.06
N ARG A 14 15.38 15.46 17.96
CA ARG A 14 14.86 14.10 18.10
C ARG A 14 14.15 13.66 16.83
N ALA A 15 13.17 14.44 16.35
CA ALA A 15 12.42 14.14 15.14
C ALA A 15 13.35 13.98 13.92
N ALA A 16 14.34 14.88 13.77
CA ALA A 16 15.31 14.78 12.67
C ALA A 16 16.15 13.49 12.75
N THR A 17 16.50 13.03 13.94
CA THR A 17 17.23 11.76 14.12
C THR A 17 16.35 10.55 13.81
N GLU A 18 15.10 10.58 14.24
CA GLU A 18 14.09 9.56 13.96
C GLU A 18 13.84 9.44 12.44
N THR A 19 13.65 10.56 11.75
CA THR A 19 13.51 10.59 10.28
C THR A 19 14.72 9.97 9.58
N ARG A 20 15.95 10.28 10.02
CA ARG A 20 17.16 9.67 9.43
C ARG A 20 17.20 8.16 9.58
N PHE A 21 16.75 7.63 10.71
CA PHE A 21 16.64 6.19 10.91
C PHE A 21 15.58 5.56 10.01
N LEU A 22 14.39 6.17 9.92
CA LEU A 22 13.33 5.68 9.04
C LEU A 22 13.76 5.71 7.57
N ASP A 23 14.44 6.77 7.12
CA ASP A 23 14.95 6.90 5.74
C ASP A 23 16.04 5.87 5.43
N ALA A 24 16.96 5.65 6.37
CA ALA A 24 17.99 4.62 6.24
C ALA A 24 17.39 3.22 6.18
N ALA A 25 16.42 2.93 7.04
CA ALA A 25 15.73 1.65 7.08
C ALA A 25 14.91 1.41 5.81
N GLU A 26 14.20 2.41 5.31
CA GLU A 26 13.49 2.37 4.03
C GLU A 26 14.44 1.99 2.88
N ARG A 27 15.60 2.65 2.76
CA ARG A 27 16.60 2.31 1.74
C ARG A 27 17.10 0.87 1.88
N LEU A 28 17.48 0.47 3.09
CA LEU A 28 18.04 -0.87 3.33
C LEU A 28 17.01 -1.98 3.11
N LEU A 29 15.74 -1.77 3.45
CA LEU A 29 14.66 -2.73 3.20
C LEU A 29 14.49 -3.02 1.70
N VAL A 30 14.57 -1.96 0.88
CA VAL A 30 14.54 -2.08 -0.59
C VAL A 30 15.79 -2.80 -1.11
N GLU A 31 16.98 -2.40 -0.65
CA GLU A 31 18.25 -2.86 -1.24
C GLU A 31 18.64 -4.29 -0.84
N ILE A 32 18.51 -4.64 0.44
CA ILE A 32 19.07 -5.89 1.00
C ILE A 32 18.04 -6.77 1.71
N GLY A 33 16.82 -6.26 1.89
CA GLY A 33 15.73 -6.95 2.56
C GLY A 33 15.87 -7.02 4.08
N TYR A 34 14.72 -7.17 4.74
CA TYR A 34 14.56 -7.18 6.19
C TYR A 34 15.60 -8.04 6.93
N ALA A 35 15.79 -9.29 6.49
CA ALA A 35 16.63 -10.27 7.19
C ALA A 35 18.12 -9.91 7.22
N SER A 36 18.58 -9.06 6.29
CA SER A 36 19.99 -8.68 6.16
C SER A 36 20.37 -7.43 6.95
N ILE A 37 19.39 -6.71 7.51
CA ILE A 37 19.63 -5.44 8.17
C ILE A 37 20.06 -5.68 9.62
N THR A 38 21.19 -5.11 10.00
CA THR A 38 21.65 -5.09 11.40
C THR A 38 21.53 -3.68 11.96
N SER A 39 21.39 -3.57 13.29
CA SER A 39 21.36 -2.27 13.97
C SER A 39 22.61 -1.43 13.67
N ARG A 40 23.79 -2.07 13.57
CA ARG A 40 25.05 -1.41 13.18
C ARG A 40 24.97 -0.81 11.78
N ARG A 41 24.60 -1.62 10.78
CA ARG A 41 24.48 -1.16 9.39
C ARG A 41 23.44 -0.05 9.26
N LEU A 42 22.32 -0.16 9.96
CA LEU A 42 21.29 0.87 9.99
C LEU A 42 21.83 2.18 10.57
N ALA A 43 22.56 2.13 11.69
CA ALA A 43 23.13 3.32 12.31
C ALA A 43 24.21 3.97 11.45
N GLU A 44 25.04 3.17 10.78
CA GLU A 44 26.01 3.64 9.78
C GLU A 44 25.32 4.35 8.62
N GLU A 45 24.30 3.73 8.01
CA GLU A 45 23.51 4.30 6.91
C GLU A 45 22.77 5.57 7.32
N ALA A 46 22.21 5.60 8.54
CA ALA A 46 21.57 6.78 9.09
C ALA A 46 22.58 7.86 9.51
N GLY A 47 23.87 7.55 9.66
CA GLY A 47 24.93 8.45 10.12
C GLY A 47 24.79 8.87 11.59
N VAL A 48 24.29 7.98 12.42
CA VAL A 48 23.89 8.23 13.82
C VAL A 48 24.50 7.18 14.76
N ASN A 49 24.45 7.43 16.06
CA ASN A 49 24.97 6.48 17.04
C ASN A 49 24.06 5.25 17.14
N LEU A 50 24.65 4.05 17.08
CA LEU A 50 23.98 2.76 17.23
C LEU A 50 23.04 2.65 18.43
N GLY A 51 23.46 3.19 19.59
CA GLY A 51 22.66 3.14 20.82
C GLY A 51 21.33 3.89 20.73
N LEU A 52 21.18 4.76 19.72
CA LEU A 52 19.96 5.53 19.52
C LEU A 52 18.82 4.72 18.90
N VAL A 53 19.10 3.61 18.20
CA VAL A 53 18.04 2.76 17.62
C VAL A 53 17.10 2.26 18.73
N HIS A 54 17.66 1.63 19.77
CA HIS A 54 16.86 1.14 20.90
C HIS A 54 16.23 2.28 21.72
N TYR A 55 16.88 3.45 21.78
CA TYR A 55 16.32 4.60 22.47
C TYR A 55 15.08 5.20 21.77
N TYR A 56 15.08 5.26 20.44
CA TYR A 56 13.98 5.84 19.68
C TYR A 56 12.85 4.84 19.41
N PHE A 57 13.19 3.59 19.09
CA PHE A 57 12.24 2.61 18.58
C PHE A 57 12.06 1.39 19.50
N GLY A 58 12.92 1.20 20.50
CA GLY A 58 12.90 0.01 21.36
C GLY A 58 13.46 -1.25 20.69
N SER A 59 13.03 -1.56 19.46
CA SER A 59 13.51 -2.70 18.66
C SER A 59 13.69 -2.34 17.18
N MET A 60 14.36 -3.23 16.43
CA MET A 60 14.46 -3.11 14.98
C MET A 60 13.12 -3.41 14.31
N GLU A 61 12.41 -4.44 14.80
CA GLU A 61 11.10 -4.82 14.30
C GLU A 61 10.09 -3.66 14.42
N GLU A 62 10.08 -2.96 15.55
CA GLU A 62 9.24 -1.77 15.76
C GLU A 62 9.57 -0.66 14.74
N LEU A 63 10.85 -0.40 14.51
CA LEU A 63 11.29 0.55 13.50
C LEU A 63 10.82 0.15 12.09
N PHE A 64 10.90 -1.14 11.73
CA PHE A 64 10.46 -1.58 10.41
C PHE A 64 8.96 -1.51 10.21
N VAL A 65 8.18 -1.79 11.26
CA VAL A 65 6.72 -1.61 11.22
C VAL A 65 6.38 -0.13 11.02
N GLN A 66 7.07 0.80 11.70
CA GLN A 66 6.87 2.23 11.47
C GLN A 66 7.26 2.67 10.05
N VAL A 67 8.33 2.11 9.47
CA VAL A 67 8.68 2.35 8.07
C VAL A 67 7.56 1.87 7.13
N LEU A 68 7.01 0.68 7.35
CA LEU A 68 5.90 0.14 6.57
C LEU A 68 4.65 1.01 6.68
N GLU A 69 4.32 1.49 7.88
CA GLU A 69 3.20 2.41 8.11
C GLU A 69 3.40 3.72 7.33
N ARG A 70 4.60 4.30 7.38
CA ARG A 70 4.97 5.50 6.62
C ARG A 70 4.84 5.31 5.11
N PHE A 71 5.29 4.17 4.60
CA PHE A 71 5.09 3.81 3.20
C PHE A 71 3.61 3.72 2.84
N THR A 72 2.85 2.98 3.67
CA THR A 72 1.43 2.75 3.46
C THR A 72 0.67 4.06 3.44
N GLU A 73 0.91 4.97 4.39
CA GLU A 73 0.29 6.29 4.41
C GLU A 73 0.52 7.05 3.10
N ARG A 74 1.77 7.09 2.61
CA ARG A 74 2.13 7.76 1.35
C ARG A 74 1.40 7.15 0.15
N LEU A 75 1.36 5.83 0.06
CA LEU A 75 0.74 5.12 -1.07
C LEU A 75 -0.79 5.21 -1.03
N THR A 76 -1.38 5.09 0.16
CA THR A 76 -2.83 5.23 0.38
C THR A 76 -3.31 6.63 0.03
N VAL A 77 -2.57 7.69 0.40
CA VAL A 77 -2.91 9.07 -0.01
C VAL A 77 -2.92 9.22 -1.53
N ARG A 78 -1.92 8.67 -2.22
CA ARG A 78 -1.87 8.67 -3.70
C ARG A 78 -3.06 7.91 -4.29
N GLN A 79 -3.42 6.76 -3.70
CA GLN A 79 -4.50 5.93 -4.21
C GLN A 79 -5.88 6.56 -3.98
N LEU A 80 -6.12 7.15 -2.81
CA LEU A 80 -7.32 7.93 -2.51
C LEU A 80 -7.52 9.05 -3.52
N ALA A 81 -6.49 9.85 -3.79
CA ALA A 81 -6.55 10.93 -4.78
C ALA A 81 -6.90 10.42 -6.19
N MET A 82 -6.35 9.27 -6.58
CA MET A 82 -6.67 8.61 -7.85
C MET A 82 -8.15 8.18 -7.90
N TYR A 83 -8.65 7.56 -6.83
CA TYR A 83 -10.02 7.08 -6.73
C TYR A 83 -11.07 8.19 -6.63
N ASP A 84 -10.74 9.31 -6.00
CA ASP A 84 -11.60 10.51 -5.89
C ASP A 84 -11.64 11.33 -7.19
N SER A 85 -10.74 11.08 -8.14
CA SER A 85 -10.74 11.81 -9.41
C SER A 85 -12.05 11.59 -10.20
N PRO A 86 -12.51 12.56 -11.01
CA PRO A 86 -13.76 12.43 -11.78
C PRO A 86 -13.66 11.49 -12.99
N ARG A 87 -12.51 10.81 -13.16
CA ARG A 87 -12.25 9.94 -14.31
C ARG A 87 -13.12 8.68 -14.27
N PRO A 88 -13.42 8.08 -15.44
CA PRO A 88 -14.04 6.77 -15.52
C PRO A 88 -13.29 5.72 -14.71
N TYR A 89 -14.01 4.74 -14.15
CA TYR A 89 -13.40 3.72 -13.31
C TYR A 89 -12.36 2.87 -14.07
N ILE A 90 -12.54 2.64 -15.37
CA ILE A 90 -11.53 1.93 -16.16
C ILE A 90 -10.18 2.64 -16.19
N GLU A 91 -10.16 3.98 -16.24
CA GLU A 91 -8.90 4.74 -16.19
C GLU A 91 -8.24 4.63 -14.81
N LYS A 92 -9.05 4.62 -13.75
CA LYS A 92 -8.62 4.38 -12.37
C LYS A 92 -8.03 2.97 -12.20
N TRP A 93 -8.67 1.96 -12.79
CA TRP A 93 -8.16 0.59 -12.83
C TRP A 93 -6.80 0.51 -13.55
N ARG A 94 -6.69 1.10 -14.75
CA ARG A 94 -5.42 1.14 -15.52
C ARG A 94 -4.30 1.79 -14.71
N GLU A 95 -4.61 2.85 -13.96
CA GLU A 95 -3.64 3.50 -13.07
C GLU A 95 -3.28 2.66 -11.86
N ALA A 96 -4.25 2.00 -11.23
CA ALA A 96 -3.98 1.07 -10.13
C ALA A 96 -3.06 -0.08 -10.57
N MET A 97 -3.21 -0.59 -11.80
CA MET A 97 -2.32 -1.62 -12.34
C MET A 97 -0.90 -1.10 -12.57
N ARG A 98 -0.73 0.15 -13.01
CA ARG A 98 0.61 0.78 -13.07
C ARG A 98 1.25 0.88 -11.69
N TYR A 99 0.49 1.28 -10.67
CA TYR A 99 0.99 1.30 -9.29
C TYR A 99 1.41 -0.08 -8.80
N MET A 100 0.73 -1.15 -9.19
CA MET A 100 1.15 -2.51 -8.86
C MET A 100 2.53 -2.86 -9.44
N ASP A 101 2.94 -2.27 -10.56
CA ASP A 101 4.30 -2.45 -11.10
C ASP A 101 5.31 -1.48 -10.49
N ASP A 102 4.94 -0.21 -10.28
CA ASP A 102 5.80 0.81 -9.69
C ASP A 102 6.15 0.51 -8.23
N ASP A 103 5.22 -0.09 -7.49
CA ASP A 103 5.34 -0.33 -6.05
C ASP A 103 5.95 -1.70 -5.69
N ARG A 104 6.55 -2.42 -6.66
CA ARG A 104 7.21 -3.73 -6.42
C ARG A 104 8.16 -3.74 -5.20
N PRO A 105 8.98 -2.70 -4.94
CA PRO A 105 9.79 -2.67 -3.73
C PRO A 105 8.97 -2.71 -2.44
N TYR A 106 7.86 -1.97 -2.38
CA TYR A 106 6.95 -1.98 -1.22
C TYR A 106 6.29 -3.34 -1.05
N GLN A 107 5.84 -3.96 -2.14
CA GLN A 107 5.21 -5.30 -2.11
C GLN A 107 6.12 -6.37 -1.51
N LYS A 108 7.41 -6.35 -1.87
CA LYS A 108 8.42 -7.22 -1.25
C LYS A 108 8.50 -6.98 0.26
N ILE A 109 8.61 -5.71 0.67
CA ILE A 109 8.74 -5.32 2.09
C ILE A 109 7.49 -5.75 2.88
N TRP A 110 6.30 -5.56 2.31
CA TRP A 110 5.04 -6.01 2.88
C TRP A 110 5.09 -7.50 3.22
N TRP A 111 5.47 -8.35 2.26
CA TRP A 111 5.55 -9.80 2.47
C TRP A 111 6.65 -10.22 3.46
N GLU A 112 7.82 -9.55 3.43
CA GLU A 112 8.88 -9.79 4.43
C GLU A 112 8.42 -9.51 5.86
N LEU A 113 7.73 -8.38 6.06
CA LEU A 113 7.23 -7.99 7.38
C LEU A 113 6.00 -8.78 7.80
N GLN A 114 5.16 -9.23 6.86
CA GLN A 114 4.07 -10.14 7.13
C GLN A 114 4.58 -11.50 7.63
N ALA A 115 5.61 -12.04 7.00
CA ALA A 115 6.29 -13.26 7.45
C ALA A 115 6.95 -13.08 8.83
N MET A 116 7.48 -11.90 9.12
CA MET A 116 7.97 -11.55 10.47
C MET A 116 6.82 -11.58 11.49
N ALA A 117 5.68 -10.94 11.19
CA ALA A 117 4.52 -10.87 12.09
C ALA A 117 3.86 -12.25 12.32
N TRP A 118 3.99 -13.20 11.38
CA TRP A 118 3.59 -14.59 11.64
C TRP A 118 4.33 -15.21 12.82
N ASN A 119 5.59 -14.84 13.05
CA ASN A 119 6.41 -15.32 14.16
C ASN A 119 6.44 -14.34 15.35
N ARG A 120 5.92 -13.12 15.18
CA ARG A 120 5.84 -12.05 16.19
C ARG A 120 4.41 -11.53 16.29
N PRO A 121 3.51 -12.26 16.98
CA PRO A 121 2.08 -11.98 16.98
C PRO A 121 1.72 -10.57 17.47
N GLU A 122 2.59 -9.94 18.27
CA GLU A 122 2.45 -8.56 18.74
C GLU A 122 2.36 -7.51 17.61
N TYR A 123 2.94 -7.77 16.43
CA TYR A 123 2.88 -6.85 15.30
C TYR A 123 1.72 -7.13 14.34
N ARG A 124 1.06 -8.28 14.43
CA ARG A 124 -0.04 -8.66 13.52
C ARG A 124 -1.17 -7.62 13.46
N PRO A 125 -1.65 -7.03 14.58
CA PRO A 125 -2.71 -6.02 14.52
C PRO A 125 -2.30 -4.78 13.71
N ARG A 126 -1.03 -4.37 13.78
CA ARG A 126 -0.54 -3.18 13.05
C ARG A 126 -0.44 -3.45 11.55
N LEU A 127 0.02 -4.64 11.16
CA LEU A 127 0.03 -5.03 9.75
C LEU A 127 -1.39 -5.26 9.21
N ALA A 128 -2.32 -5.73 10.04
CA ALA A 128 -3.73 -5.80 9.65
C ALA A 128 -4.29 -4.40 9.33
N THR A 129 -4.00 -3.39 10.16
CA THR A 129 -4.38 -2.00 9.90
C THR A 129 -3.83 -1.47 8.56
N VAL A 130 -2.62 -1.87 8.18
CA VAL A 130 -2.04 -1.51 6.88
C VAL A 130 -2.91 -2.04 5.73
N LEU A 131 -3.28 -3.32 5.77
CA LEU A 131 -4.13 -3.94 4.75
C LEU A 131 -5.56 -3.34 4.76
N ASP A 132 -6.10 -3.06 5.94
CA ASP A 132 -7.43 -2.45 6.08
C ASP A 132 -7.47 -1.03 5.51
N ALA A 133 -6.38 -0.26 5.64
CA ALA A 133 -6.29 1.07 5.03
C ALA A 133 -6.42 1.01 3.50
N TRP A 134 -5.80 0.00 2.85
CA TRP A 134 -5.95 -0.22 1.42
C TRP A 134 -7.38 -0.61 1.02
N ARG A 135 -8.03 -1.48 1.82
CA ARG A 135 -9.45 -1.85 1.60
C ARG A 135 -10.36 -0.64 1.67
N GLU A 136 -10.17 0.20 2.68
CA GLU A 136 -10.98 1.39 2.87
C GLU A 136 -10.77 2.41 1.74
N ALA A 137 -9.53 2.57 1.27
CA ALA A 137 -9.20 3.51 0.21
C ALA A 137 -9.93 3.23 -1.12
N MET A 138 -10.21 1.97 -1.44
CA MET A 138 -10.92 1.60 -2.68
C MET A 138 -12.43 1.46 -2.51
N ARG A 139 -12.98 1.52 -1.28
CA ARG A 139 -14.38 1.23 -0.98
C ARG A 139 -15.36 2.06 -1.82
N GLY A 140 -15.15 3.38 -1.86
CA GLY A 140 -16.01 4.29 -2.62
C GLY A 140 -15.94 4.04 -4.13
N ALA A 141 -14.73 3.85 -4.67
CA ALA A 141 -14.53 3.61 -6.10
C ALA A 141 -15.15 2.29 -6.55
N VAL A 142 -14.92 1.21 -5.81
CA VAL A 142 -15.49 -0.11 -6.10
C VAL A 142 -17.01 -0.07 -5.95
N GLY A 143 -17.56 0.55 -4.90
CA GLY A 143 -19.01 0.68 -4.72
C GLY A 143 -19.68 1.41 -5.89
N ASN A 144 -19.10 2.50 -6.36
CA ASN A 144 -19.60 3.23 -7.54
C ASN A 144 -19.52 2.39 -8.82
N ALA A 145 -18.41 1.67 -9.02
CA ALA A 145 -18.25 0.79 -10.17
C ALA A 145 -19.24 -0.38 -10.15
N VAL A 146 -19.48 -0.96 -8.97
CA VAL A 146 -20.42 -2.06 -8.78
C VAL A 146 -21.81 -1.67 -9.27
N ALA A 147 -22.30 -0.51 -8.82
CA ALA A 147 -23.59 0.02 -9.23
C ALA A 147 -23.62 0.42 -10.72
N ARG A 148 -22.62 1.17 -11.20
CA ARG A 148 -22.58 1.69 -12.58
C ARG A 148 -22.52 0.56 -13.63
N TYR A 149 -21.68 -0.44 -13.38
CA TYR A 149 -21.45 -1.56 -14.30
C TYR A 149 -22.42 -2.72 -14.12
N ARG A 150 -23.37 -2.61 -13.18
CA ARG A 150 -24.38 -3.62 -12.86
C ARG A 150 -23.78 -5.00 -12.54
N VAL A 151 -22.67 -4.99 -11.82
CA VAL A 151 -22.01 -6.24 -11.40
C VAL A 151 -22.55 -6.76 -10.07
N ASP A 152 -23.47 -6.03 -9.44
CA ASP A 152 -24.31 -6.49 -8.34
C ASP A 152 -25.26 -7.63 -8.76
N GLU A 153 -25.59 -7.75 -10.05
CA GLU A 153 -26.37 -8.87 -10.60
C GLU A 153 -25.69 -10.24 -10.38
N THR A 154 -24.40 -10.26 -10.05
CA THR A 154 -23.65 -11.47 -9.68
C THR A 154 -24.04 -12.00 -8.28
N GLY A 155 -24.74 -11.19 -7.47
CA GLY A 155 -25.07 -11.49 -6.07
C GLY A 155 -23.94 -11.17 -5.08
N LEU A 156 -22.80 -10.66 -5.56
CA LEU A 156 -21.68 -10.22 -4.72
C LEU A 156 -21.90 -8.78 -4.23
N SER A 157 -21.69 -8.57 -2.93
CA SER A 157 -21.67 -7.23 -2.34
C SER A 157 -20.39 -6.47 -2.73
N THR A 158 -20.38 -5.15 -2.49
CA THR A 158 -19.17 -4.33 -2.63
C THR A 158 -18.01 -4.88 -1.80
N ASP A 159 -18.27 -5.38 -0.59
CA ASP A 159 -17.23 -5.95 0.28
C ASP A 159 -16.68 -7.28 -0.25
N ASP A 160 -17.53 -8.09 -0.90
CA ASP A 160 -17.09 -9.33 -1.55
C ASP A 160 -16.16 -9.00 -2.74
N TRP A 161 -16.51 -7.98 -3.52
CA TRP A 161 -15.66 -7.49 -4.62
C TRP A 161 -14.32 -6.96 -4.12
N ILE A 162 -14.30 -6.13 -3.08
CA ILE A 162 -13.05 -5.64 -2.46
C ILE A 162 -12.22 -6.83 -1.98
N THR A 163 -12.85 -7.82 -1.34
CA THR A 163 -12.17 -9.03 -0.86
C THR A 163 -11.58 -9.83 -2.00
N LEU A 164 -12.29 -9.99 -3.10
CA LEU A 164 -11.81 -10.66 -4.30
C LEU A 164 -10.62 -9.91 -4.92
N ILE A 165 -10.71 -8.58 -5.06
CA ILE A 165 -9.66 -7.73 -5.60
C ILE A 165 -8.39 -7.83 -4.75
N VAL A 166 -8.52 -7.72 -3.43
CA VAL A 166 -7.38 -7.82 -2.51
C VAL A 166 -6.75 -9.20 -2.57
N ALA A 167 -7.55 -10.27 -2.51
CA ALA A 167 -7.04 -11.64 -2.58
C ALA A 167 -6.33 -11.92 -3.91
N PHE A 168 -6.89 -11.42 -5.02
CA PHE A 168 -6.30 -11.51 -6.34
C PHE A 168 -4.96 -10.78 -6.43
N ASN A 169 -4.89 -9.53 -5.96
CA ASN A 169 -3.67 -8.73 -5.98
C ASN A 169 -2.57 -9.38 -5.12
N GLU A 170 -2.91 -9.82 -3.91
CA GLU A 170 -1.96 -10.53 -3.03
C GLU A 170 -1.44 -11.81 -3.69
N GLY A 171 -2.30 -12.55 -4.41
CA GLY A 171 -1.92 -13.71 -5.19
C GLY A 171 -0.91 -13.40 -6.30
N ILE A 172 -1.18 -12.37 -7.12
CA ILE A 172 -0.24 -11.91 -8.15
C ILE A 172 1.10 -11.53 -7.54
N ILE A 173 1.08 -10.72 -6.48
CA ILE A 173 2.28 -10.24 -5.81
C ILE A 173 3.11 -11.43 -5.30
N LEU A 174 2.47 -12.36 -4.61
CA LEU A 174 3.13 -13.54 -4.06
C LEU A 174 3.74 -14.41 -5.17
N GLU A 175 3.00 -14.65 -6.26
CA GLU A 175 3.50 -15.43 -7.39
C GLU A 175 4.69 -14.74 -8.08
N ARG A 176 4.61 -13.42 -8.32
CA ARG A 176 5.71 -12.64 -8.88
C ARG A 176 6.96 -12.69 -7.99
N LEU A 177 6.80 -12.52 -6.67
CA LEU A 177 7.89 -12.66 -5.70
C LEU A 177 8.47 -14.09 -5.67
N SER A 178 7.68 -15.09 -6.05
CA SER A 178 8.09 -16.49 -6.19
C SER A 178 8.71 -16.80 -7.57
N GLY A 179 8.88 -15.81 -8.45
CA GLY A 179 9.41 -15.97 -9.80
C GLY A 179 8.42 -16.55 -10.82
N ILE A 180 7.13 -16.54 -10.49
CA ILE A 180 6.05 -16.97 -11.37
C ILE A 180 5.48 -15.72 -12.03
N GLU A 181 5.73 -15.55 -13.33
CA GLU A 181 5.24 -14.40 -14.10
C GLU A 181 4.15 -14.79 -15.11
N ARG A 182 3.85 -16.08 -15.24
CA ARG A 182 2.97 -16.60 -16.29
C ARG A 182 1.50 -16.35 -15.96
N GLY A 183 0.76 -15.79 -16.92
CA GLY A 183 -0.70 -15.70 -16.89
C GLY A 183 -1.28 -14.47 -16.17
N HIS A 184 -0.48 -13.73 -15.39
CA HIS A 184 -0.96 -12.50 -14.74
C HIS A 184 -1.30 -11.43 -15.76
N ASP A 185 -0.41 -11.16 -16.71
CA ASP A 185 -0.59 -10.11 -17.70
C ASP A 185 -1.78 -10.40 -18.61
N ASP A 186 -1.96 -11.67 -19.02
CA ASP A 186 -3.12 -12.11 -19.79
C ASP A 186 -4.44 -11.93 -19.02
N LEU A 187 -4.45 -12.27 -17.73
CA LEU A 187 -5.62 -12.09 -16.87
C LEU A 187 -5.94 -10.60 -16.65
N LEU A 188 -4.93 -9.77 -16.41
CA LEU A 188 -5.11 -8.32 -16.26
C LEU A 188 -5.61 -7.68 -17.57
N ALA A 189 -5.12 -8.13 -18.73
CA ALA A 189 -5.61 -7.68 -20.03
C ALA A 189 -7.06 -8.11 -20.30
N ALA A 190 -7.43 -9.32 -19.88
CA ALA A 190 -8.81 -9.80 -19.97
C ALA A 190 -9.75 -8.97 -19.08
N ILE A 191 -9.32 -8.62 -17.86
CA ILE A 191 -10.07 -7.74 -16.95
C ILE A 191 -10.21 -6.33 -17.55
N ASP A 192 -9.15 -5.75 -18.14
CA ASP A 192 -9.24 -4.44 -18.83
C ASP A 192 -10.32 -4.47 -19.92
N SER A 193 -10.26 -5.47 -20.79
CA SER A 193 -11.18 -5.62 -21.92
C SER A 193 -12.62 -5.76 -21.46
N TRP A 194 -12.83 -6.53 -20.38
CA TRP A 194 -14.14 -6.66 -19.75
C TRP A 194 -14.65 -5.35 -19.15
N LEU A 195 -13.80 -4.60 -18.43
CA LEU A 195 -14.15 -3.28 -17.90
C LEU A 195 -14.46 -2.28 -19.02
N GLU A 196 -13.75 -2.36 -20.15
CA GLU A 196 -13.95 -1.50 -21.31
C GLU A 196 -15.33 -1.71 -21.94
N GLN A 197 -15.73 -2.97 -22.08
CA GLN A 197 -17.07 -3.33 -22.52
C GLN A 197 -18.13 -2.78 -21.54
N ARG A 198 -17.95 -2.96 -20.22
CA ARG A 198 -18.90 -2.46 -19.21
C ARG A 198 -19.05 -0.95 -19.22
N GLU A 199 -17.96 -0.22 -19.41
CA GLU A 199 -17.98 1.24 -19.50
C GLU A 199 -18.70 1.71 -20.78
N ALA A 200 -18.50 1.03 -21.91
CA ALA A 200 -19.22 1.33 -23.15
C ALA A 200 -20.73 1.10 -23.01
N GLU A 201 -21.12 -0.03 -22.41
CA GLU A 201 -22.52 -0.36 -22.13
C GLU A 201 -23.17 0.66 -21.16
N ALA A 202 -22.43 1.12 -20.15
CA ALA A 202 -22.92 2.13 -19.20
C ALA A 202 -23.19 3.47 -19.89
N ARG A 203 -22.26 3.94 -20.74
CA ARG A 203 -22.43 5.20 -21.49
C ARG A 203 -23.64 5.16 -22.42
N GLN A 204 -23.83 4.06 -23.15
CA GLN A 204 -24.97 3.92 -24.05
C GLN A 204 -26.32 4.01 -23.32
N ARG A 205 -26.40 3.47 -22.09
CA ARG A 205 -27.60 3.59 -21.25
C ARG A 205 -27.83 5.02 -20.80
N GLU A 206 -26.79 5.70 -20.35
CA GLU A 206 -26.86 7.10 -19.91
C GLU A 206 -27.29 8.04 -21.04
N ASP A 207 -26.77 7.83 -22.25
CA ASP A 207 -27.16 8.58 -23.45
C ASP A 207 -28.63 8.31 -23.83
N SER A 208 -29.10 7.07 -23.66
CA SER A 208 -30.49 6.67 -23.96
C SER A 208 -31.48 7.28 -22.95
N ASP A 209 -31.14 7.26 -21.66
CA ASP A 209 -31.96 7.84 -20.60
C ASP A 209 -32.01 9.38 -20.70
N ALA A 210 -30.93 10.02 -21.16
CA ALA A 210 -30.89 11.47 -21.37
C ALA A 210 -31.67 11.96 -22.61
N ALA A 211 -31.97 11.07 -23.56
CA ALA A 211 -32.72 11.37 -24.76
C ALA A 211 -34.25 11.21 -24.60
N MET A 212 -34.71 10.70 -23.46
CA MET A 212 -36.12 10.46 -23.10
C MET A 212 -36.67 11.59 -22.22
#